data_AF-A0A5Y0P0C4-F1
#
_entry.id   AF-A0A5Y0P0C4-F1
#
_cell.length_a   1.000
_cell.length_b   1.000
_cell.length_c   1.000
_cell.angle_alpha   90.00
_cell.angle_beta   90.00
_cell.angle_gamma   90.00
#
_symmetry.space_group_name_H-M   'P 1'
#
loop_
_entity.id
_entity.type
_entity.pdbx_description
1 polymer ?
#
loop_
_entity_poly.entity_id
_entity_poly.type
_entity_poly.pdbx_seq_one_letter_code
_entity_poly.pdbx_strand_id
1 'polypeptide(L)'
;MKKLILMIACSSFALASVVHADSQCGPFHLGTSPANDGWARINGAKPESQKVTFLKQKEDYENIKMEWRMATNQPGRWVGLEYIKRNGKAILNAQWLQASMNAPRQYATYDCIKVK
;
A
#
# COMPACT_ATOMS: atom_id res chain seq x y z
N MET A 1 39.59 -50.59 -8.10
CA MET A 1 39.97 -49.19 -7.84
C MET A 1 38.85 -48.29 -8.38
N LYS A 2 37.95 -47.83 -7.51
CA LYS A 2 36.73 -47.09 -7.89
C LYS A 2 37.05 -45.59 -7.87
N LYS A 3 36.95 -44.92 -9.03
CA LYS A 3 37.05 -43.46 -9.13
C LYS A 3 35.69 -42.87 -8.77
N LEU A 4 35.57 -42.33 -7.55
CA LEU A 4 34.39 -41.59 -7.11
C LEU A 4 34.62 -40.11 -7.44
N ILE A 5 34.05 -39.66 -8.56
CA ILE A 5 34.04 -38.24 -8.95
C ILE A 5 32.95 -37.56 -8.12
N LEU A 6 33.35 -36.74 -7.16
CA LEU A 6 32.46 -35.97 -6.31
C LEU A 6 32.00 -34.72 -7.09
N MET A 7 30.77 -34.73 -7.61
CA MET A 7 30.14 -33.54 -8.18
C MET A 7 29.73 -32.59 -7.05
N ILE A 8 30.42 -31.45 -6.96
CA ILE A 8 30.06 -30.34 -6.07
C ILE A 8 28.89 -29.60 -6.71
N ALA A 9 27.67 -29.87 -6.22
CA ALA A 9 26.48 -29.14 -6.60
C ALA A 9 26.50 -27.75 -5.96
N CYS A 10 26.77 -26.72 -6.77
CA CYS A 10 26.72 -25.32 -6.37
C CYS A 10 25.25 -24.92 -6.16
N SER A 11 24.76 -25.05 -4.92
CA SER A 11 23.41 -24.60 -4.55
C SER A 11 23.40 -23.08 -4.43
N SER A 12 22.99 -22.41 -5.50
CA SER A 12 22.76 -20.98 -5.57
C SER A 12 21.57 -20.60 -4.68
N PHE A 13 21.84 -20.17 -3.44
CA PHE A 13 20.83 -19.61 -2.55
C PHE A 13 20.43 -18.22 -3.07
N ALA A 14 19.32 -18.12 -3.81
CA ALA A 14 18.73 -16.84 -4.18
C ALA A 14 18.05 -16.22 -2.95
N LEU A 15 18.70 -15.24 -2.33
CA LEU A 15 18.10 -14.39 -1.29
C LEU A 15 17.00 -13.55 -1.95
N ALA A 16 15.73 -13.91 -1.73
CA ALA A 16 14.60 -13.08 -2.12
C ALA A 16 14.60 -11.80 -1.26
N SER A 17 15.01 -10.69 -1.85
CA SER A 17 14.91 -9.37 -1.22
C SER A 17 13.45 -8.94 -1.12
N VAL A 18 12.91 -8.85 0.09
CA VAL A 18 11.56 -8.32 0.33
C VAL A 18 11.63 -6.79 0.23
N VAL A 19 11.15 -6.23 -0.89
CA VAL A 19 11.04 -4.79 -1.07
C VAL A 19 9.84 -4.29 -0.28
N HIS A 20 10.07 -3.64 0.85
CA HIS A 20 9.02 -2.96 1.61
C HIS A 20 8.78 -1.58 0.96
N ALA A 21 7.60 -1.42 0.38
CA ALA A 21 7.18 -0.17 -0.28
C ALA A 21 6.36 0.70 0.67
N ASP A 22 6.90 0.98 1.86
CA ASP A 22 6.22 1.78 2.87
C ASP A 22 6.24 3.28 2.52
N SER A 23 5.14 3.96 2.79
CA SER A 23 5.01 5.41 2.55
C SER A 23 4.32 6.10 3.72
N GLN A 24 4.84 7.26 4.11
CA GLN A 24 4.23 8.12 5.12
C GLN A 24 3.56 9.31 4.45
N CYS A 25 2.26 9.51 4.69
CA CYS A 25 1.48 10.62 4.16
C CYS A 25 0.74 11.32 5.31
N GLY A 26 1.31 12.41 5.84
CA GLY A 26 0.77 13.08 7.02
C GLY A 26 0.61 12.09 8.20
N PRO A 27 -0.60 11.91 8.77
CA PRO A 27 -0.84 10.96 9.86
C PRO A 27 -1.09 9.51 9.39
N PHE A 28 -0.94 9.20 8.10
CA PHE A 28 -1.20 7.88 7.52
C PHE A 28 0.09 7.19 7.08
N HIS A 29 0.39 6.06 7.71
CA HIS A 29 1.43 5.12 7.32
C HIS A 29 0.83 4.06 6.39
N LEU A 30 1.34 3.95 5.17
CA LEU A 30 0.84 3.09 4.10
C LEU A 30 1.83 1.94 3.86
N GLY A 31 1.57 0.80 4.47
CA GLY A 31 2.43 -0.38 4.40
C GLY A 31 1.74 -1.61 3.81
N THR A 32 2.36 -2.76 3.99
CA THR A 32 1.86 -4.07 3.55
C THR A 32 1.67 -5.02 4.73
N SER A 33 0.95 -6.11 4.48
CA SER A 33 0.85 -7.20 5.45
C SER A 33 2.15 -8.02 5.47
N PRO A 34 2.63 -8.48 6.65
CA PRO A 34 3.68 -9.50 6.72
C PRO A 34 3.32 -10.79 5.96
N ALA A 35 2.02 -11.07 5.82
CA ALA A 35 1.50 -12.22 5.09
C ALA A 35 1.39 -12.00 3.56
N ASN A 36 1.73 -10.81 3.05
CA ASN A 36 1.65 -10.46 1.62
C ASN A 36 0.31 -10.80 0.95
N ASP A 37 -0.81 -10.46 1.60
CA ASP A 37 -2.17 -10.80 1.13
C ASP A 37 -2.66 -9.93 -0.04
N GLY A 38 -1.81 -9.07 -0.61
CA GLY A 38 -2.17 -8.13 -1.67
C GLY A 38 -2.98 -6.91 -1.20
N TRP A 39 -3.22 -6.77 0.10
CA TRP A 39 -3.92 -5.64 0.68
C TRP A 39 -2.96 -4.70 1.40
N ALA A 40 -3.17 -3.40 1.19
CA ALA A 40 -2.46 -2.38 1.95
C ALA A 40 -2.79 -2.46 3.44
N ARG A 41 -1.90 -1.88 4.25
CA ARG A 41 -2.09 -1.64 5.68
C ARG A 41 -1.98 -0.15 5.92
N ILE A 42 -3.10 0.47 6.31
CA ILE A 42 -3.17 1.89 6.62
C ILE A 42 -3.11 2.00 8.14
N ASN A 43 -2.02 2.57 8.68
CA ASN A 43 -1.71 2.57 10.10
C ASN A 43 -1.79 1.15 10.71
N GLY A 44 -1.31 0.14 9.96
CA GLY A 44 -1.36 -1.27 10.37
C GLY A 44 -2.72 -1.96 10.14
N ALA A 45 -3.79 -1.23 9.87
CA ALA A 45 -5.13 -1.79 9.66
C ALA A 45 -5.40 -2.15 8.20
N LYS A 46 -6.11 -3.26 7.98
CA LYS A 46 -6.61 -3.66 6.66
C LYS A 46 -7.85 -2.81 6.29
N PRO A 47 -7.95 -2.28 5.05
CA PRO A 47 -9.13 -1.54 4.64
C PRO A 47 -10.34 -2.44 4.41
N GLU A 48 -11.54 -1.88 4.52
CA GLU A 48 -12.83 -2.52 4.22
C GLU A 48 -12.97 -2.83 2.73
N SER A 49 -12.39 -1.98 1.90
CA SER A 49 -12.37 -2.15 0.44
C SER A 49 -11.10 -1.52 -0.13
N GLN A 50 -10.55 -2.14 -1.16
CA GLN A 50 -9.39 -1.67 -1.89
C GLN A 50 -9.68 -1.71 -3.39
N LYS A 51 -9.41 -0.62 -4.08
CA LYS A 51 -9.40 -0.57 -5.54
C LYS A 51 -8.07 -0.03 -6.03
N VAL A 52 -7.49 -0.71 -7.01
CA VAL A 52 -6.25 -0.31 -7.66
C VAL A 52 -6.54 0.04 -9.10
N THR A 53 -6.06 1.20 -9.55
CA THR A 53 -6.20 1.68 -10.92
C THR A 53 -4.84 2.13 -11.43
N PHE A 54 -4.37 1.54 -12.52
CA PHE A 54 -3.20 2.04 -13.23
C PHE A 54 -3.60 3.24 -14.09
N LEU A 55 -2.91 4.36 -13.91
CA LEU A 55 -3.27 5.64 -14.53
C LEU A 55 -2.73 5.79 -15.96
N LYS A 56 -1.75 4.98 -16.33
CA LYS A 56 -1.16 4.94 -17.67
C LYS A 56 -1.21 3.52 -18.22
N GLN A 57 -0.14 2.75 -18.07
CA GLN A 57 -0.03 1.39 -18.56
C GLN A 57 -0.33 0.40 -17.43
N LYS A 58 -0.81 -0.79 -17.79
CA LYS A 58 -1.02 -1.87 -16.82
C LYS A 58 0.29 -2.14 -16.07
N GLU A 59 0.22 -2.36 -14.76
CA GLU A 59 1.37 -2.66 -13.89
C GLU A 59 2.40 -1.52 -13.76
N ASP A 60 2.05 -0.29 -14.16
CA ASP A 60 2.85 0.92 -13.91
C ASP A 60 2.63 1.44 -12.47
N TYR A 61 3.35 0.88 -11.51
CA TYR A 61 3.31 1.29 -10.09
C TYR A 61 3.93 2.67 -9.81
N GLU A 62 4.52 3.33 -10.81
CA GLU A 62 4.95 4.73 -10.73
C GLU A 62 3.82 5.69 -11.14
N ASN A 63 2.75 5.17 -11.75
CA ASN A 63 1.55 5.91 -12.16
C ASN A 63 0.29 5.13 -11.76
N ILE A 64 0.01 5.11 -10.47
CA ILE A 64 -1.04 4.31 -9.85
C ILE A 64 -1.94 5.18 -8.98
N LYS A 65 -3.22 4.81 -8.95
CA LYS A 65 -4.22 5.30 -8.01
C LYS A 65 -4.70 4.13 -7.16
N MET A 66 -4.68 4.29 -5.84
CA MET A 66 -5.25 3.34 -4.90
C MET A 66 -6.32 4.02 -4.08
N GLU A 67 -7.48 3.38 -3.98
CA GLU A 67 -8.63 3.88 -3.25
C GLU A 67 -8.96 2.90 -2.13
N TRP A 68 -9.05 3.40 -0.91
CA TRP A 68 -9.36 2.61 0.27
C TRP A 68 -10.52 3.20 1.05
N ARG A 69 -11.28 2.33 1.70
CA ARG A 69 -12.26 2.72 2.71
C ARG A 69 -11.83 2.14 4.05
N MET A 70 -11.58 3.00 5.02
CA MET A 70 -11.18 2.61 6.37
C MET A 70 -12.37 2.77 7.32
N ALA A 71 -12.62 1.76 8.17
CA ALA A 71 -13.42 1.96 9.36
C ALA A 71 -12.69 2.91 10.32
N THR A 72 -13.44 3.75 11.02
CA THR A 72 -12.89 4.55 12.12
C THR A 72 -13.19 3.86 13.46
N ASN A 73 -12.63 4.41 14.55
CA ASN A 73 -13.03 4.04 15.90
C ASN A 73 -14.46 4.49 16.26
N GLN A 74 -15.13 5.25 15.39
CA GLN A 74 -16.50 5.70 15.59
C GLN A 74 -17.46 4.84 14.76
N PRO A 75 -18.51 4.27 15.37
CA PRO A 75 -19.52 3.50 14.65
C PRO A 75 -20.16 4.32 13.51
N GLY A 76 -20.34 3.69 12.35
CA GLY A 76 -21.00 4.33 11.20
C GLY A 76 -20.21 5.48 10.57
N ARG A 77 -18.92 5.60 10.86
CA ARG A 77 -18.02 6.60 10.25
C ARG A 77 -16.85 5.90 9.58
N TRP A 78 -16.59 6.30 8.34
CA TRP A 78 -15.48 5.80 7.54
C TRP A 78 -14.58 6.94 7.10
N VAL A 79 -13.38 6.59 6.68
CA VAL A 79 -12.49 7.50 5.95
C VAL A 79 -12.22 6.90 4.58
N GLY A 80 -12.59 7.64 3.54
CA GLY A 80 -12.16 7.38 2.18
C GLY A 80 -10.75 7.92 2.01
N LEU A 81 -9.85 7.09 1.51
CA LEU A 81 -8.47 7.45 1.23
C LEU A 81 -8.21 7.24 -0.26
N GLU A 82 -7.63 8.25 -0.90
CA GLU A 82 -7.27 8.22 -2.31
C GLU A 82 -5.78 8.56 -2.43
N TYR A 83 -4.98 7.52 -2.66
CA TYR A 83 -3.57 7.65 -2.95
C TYR A 83 -3.35 7.79 -4.44
N ILE A 84 -2.62 8.81 -4.85
CA ILE A 84 -2.27 9.06 -6.24
C ILE A 84 -0.77 9.20 -6.32
N LYS A 85 -0.11 8.30 -7.07
CA LYS A 85 1.30 8.40 -7.43
C LYS A 85 1.43 8.65 -8.92
N ARG A 86 2.20 9.67 -9.29
CA ARG A 86 2.51 10.02 -10.67
C ARG A 86 3.96 10.48 -10.75
N ASN A 87 4.71 9.87 -11.66
CA ASN A 87 6.11 10.22 -11.91
C ASN A 87 6.95 10.27 -10.62
N GLY A 88 6.78 9.28 -9.74
CA GLY A 88 7.53 9.16 -8.48
C GLY A 88 7.10 10.10 -7.34
N LYS A 89 6.16 11.03 -7.57
CA LYS A 89 5.56 11.85 -6.50
C LYS A 89 4.20 11.28 -6.12
N ALA A 90 3.89 11.29 -4.83
CA ALA A 90 2.65 10.76 -4.32
C ALA A 90 1.96 11.72 -3.35
N ILE A 91 0.62 11.74 -3.42
CA ILE A 91 -0.25 12.44 -2.48
C ILE A 91 -1.31 11.48 -1.95
N LEU A 92 -1.85 11.78 -0.78
CA LEU A 92 -2.98 11.11 -0.18
C LEU A 92 -4.08 12.11 0.12
N ASN A 93 -5.23 11.95 -0.53
CA ASN A 93 -6.46 12.66 -0.17
C ASN A 93 -7.25 11.81 0.83
N ALA A 94 -7.62 12.41 1.96
CA ALA A 94 -8.47 11.81 2.97
C ALA A 94 -9.80 12.54 3.03
N GLN A 95 -10.90 11.78 3.02
CA GLN A 95 -12.26 12.29 3.18
C GLN A 95 -12.96 11.51 4.28
N TRP A 96 -13.46 12.19 5.31
CA TRP A 96 -14.31 11.55 6.31
C TRP A 96 -15.72 11.39 5.74
N LEU A 97 -16.13 10.14 5.58
CA LEU A 97 -17.46 9.75 5.12
C LEU A 97 -18.40 9.78 6.34
N GLN A 98 -19.38 10.67 6.27
CA GLN A 98 -20.36 10.86 7.32
C GLN A 98 -21.65 10.09 7.02
N ALA A 99 -22.37 9.71 8.07
CA ALA A 99 -23.65 9.02 7.95
C ALA A 99 -24.80 9.93 7.45
N SER A 100 -24.63 11.25 7.50
CA SER A 100 -25.65 12.22 7.10
C SER A 100 -25.18 13.09 5.93
N MET A 101 -26.06 13.30 4.95
CA MET A 101 -25.82 14.17 3.80
C MET A 101 -25.72 15.66 4.16
N ASN A 102 -26.25 16.04 5.33
CA ASN A 102 -26.25 17.43 5.81
C ASN A 102 -25.03 17.75 6.68
N ALA A 103 -24.21 16.76 7.00
CA ALA A 103 -23.04 16.99 7.83
C ALA A 103 -21.90 17.62 7.01
N PRO A 104 -21.07 18.52 7.61
CA PRO A 104 -19.99 19.17 6.89
C PRO A 104 -18.91 18.17 6.46
N ARG A 105 -18.62 18.12 5.16
CA ARG A 105 -17.57 17.25 4.64
C ARG A 105 -16.20 17.70 5.12
N GLN A 106 -15.38 16.75 5.58
CA GLN A 106 -14.02 17.01 6.02
C GLN A 106 -13.05 16.38 5.04
N TYR A 107 -12.05 17.15 4.64
CA TYR A 107 -11.03 16.75 3.67
C TYR A 107 -9.65 17.15 4.16
N ALA A 108 -8.65 16.36 3.80
CA ALA A 108 -7.25 16.72 3.94
C ALA A 108 -6.44 16.11 2.79
N THR A 109 -5.41 16.81 2.36
CA THR A 109 -4.45 16.31 1.36
C THR A 109 -3.07 16.34 1.98
N TYR A 110 -2.33 15.24 1.81
CA TYR A 110 -1.00 15.08 2.36
C TYR A 110 -0.02 14.71 1.25
N ASP A 111 1.14 15.34 1.25
CA ASP A 111 2.28 14.83 0.49
C ASP A 111 2.80 13.55 1.14
N CYS A 112 3.15 12.58 0.29
CA CYS A 112 3.69 11.30 0.72
C CYS A 112 5.21 11.27 0.54
N ILE A 113 5.89 10.73 1.54
CA ILE A 113 7.33 10.45 1.50
C ILE A 113 7.57 8.96 1.66
N LYS A 114 8.57 8.42 0.96
CA LYS A 114 9.00 7.04 1.15
C LYS A 114 9.67 6.89 2.51
N VAL A 115 9.26 5.89 3.28
CA VAL A 115 9.94 5.55 4.55
C VAL A 115 11.02 4.50 4.23
N LYS A 116 12.17 4.61 4.91
CA LYS A 116 13.31 3.69 4.74
C LYS A 116 13.18 2.50 5.67
#